data_AF-A0A960DRC7-F1
#
_entry.id   AF-A0A960DRC7-F1
#
_cell.length_a   1.000
_cell.length_b   1.000
_cell.length_c   1.000
_cell.angle_alpha   90.00
_cell.angle_beta   90.00
_cell.angle_gamma   90.00
#
_symmetry.space_group_name_H-M   'P 1'
#
loop_
_entity.id
_entity.type
_entity.pdbx_description
1 polymer ?
#
loop_
_entity_poly.entity_id
_entity_poly.type
_entity_poly.pdbx_seq_one_letter_code
_entity_poly.pdbx_strand_id
1 'polypeptide(L)'
;MPPQPATPHTMPFEKYQRFIPLVLTDRTWPNKVHEKAPLWCSVDLRDGNQALIDPMDPQRKRRMFDTLVKMGFKEIEIGFPSASQPDFDFCRQLVEEDLIPDDVTVQVLVQCRQELIERTYEAIAGMQQAIVHFYNSTNPLQREVVFGLDKAGIIDIAVNGAKLCKKLEQT
;
A
#
# COMPACT_ATOMS: atom_id res chain seq x y z
N MET A 1 -20.49 44.41 -10.65
CA MET A 1 -21.80 43.73 -10.42
C MET A 1 -21.51 42.38 -9.77
N PRO A 2 -22.20 42.01 -8.68
CA PRO A 2 -22.10 40.64 -8.17
C PRO A 2 -22.56 39.66 -9.26
N PRO A 3 -21.94 38.48 -9.38
CA PRO A 3 -22.36 37.47 -10.34
C PRO A 3 -23.84 37.14 -10.09
N GLN A 4 -24.63 37.04 -11.17
CA GLN A 4 -26.02 36.61 -11.05
C GLN A 4 -26.06 35.21 -10.41
N PRO A 5 -26.98 34.96 -9.45
CA PRO A 5 -27.19 33.61 -8.93
C PRO A 5 -27.52 32.67 -10.09
N ALA A 6 -26.69 31.65 -10.29
CA ALA A 6 -27.00 30.60 -11.26
C ALA A 6 -28.05 29.66 -10.66
N THR A 7 -29.05 29.30 -11.46
CA THR A 7 -29.98 28.20 -11.13
C THR A 7 -29.36 26.90 -11.64
N PRO A 8 -28.81 26.04 -10.76
CA PRO A 8 -28.17 24.81 -11.21
C PRO A 8 -29.21 23.83 -11.77
N HIS A 9 -28.81 23.04 -12.77
CA HIS A 9 -29.59 21.89 -13.20
C HIS A 9 -29.71 20.87 -12.05
N THR A 10 -30.84 20.15 -12.00
CA THR A 10 -31.04 19.07 -11.04
C THR A 10 -30.05 17.94 -11.34
N MET A 11 -29.06 17.79 -10.47
CA MET A 11 -28.12 16.66 -10.49
C MET A 11 -28.81 15.40 -9.95
N PRO A 12 -28.41 14.19 -10.37
CA PRO A 12 -28.98 12.93 -9.88
C PRO A 12 -28.42 12.56 -8.50
N PHE A 13 -28.64 13.42 -7.50
CA PHE A 13 -28.10 13.27 -6.15
C PHE A 13 -28.67 12.04 -5.42
N GLU A 14 -29.82 11.52 -5.85
CA GLU A 14 -30.47 10.31 -5.33
C GLU A 14 -29.63 9.04 -5.53
N LYS A 15 -28.67 9.05 -6.46
CA LYS A 15 -27.71 7.95 -6.66
C LYS A 15 -26.67 7.85 -5.55
N TYR A 16 -26.56 8.86 -4.69
CA TYR A 16 -25.53 8.98 -3.67
C TYR A 16 -26.16 8.99 -2.28
N GLN A 17 -25.57 8.22 -1.37
CA GLN A 17 -25.97 8.22 0.03
C GLN A 17 -24.96 9.04 0.84
N ARG A 18 -25.46 9.79 1.84
CA ARG A 18 -24.60 10.49 2.79
C ARG A 18 -23.77 9.50 3.60
N PHE A 19 -22.54 9.87 3.90
CA PHE A 19 -21.72 9.15 4.87
C PHE A 19 -22.39 9.15 6.25
N ILE A 20 -22.29 8.04 6.99
CA ILE A 20 -22.80 7.94 8.37
C ILE A 20 -21.70 8.47 9.31
N PRO A 21 -21.89 9.63 9.97
CA PRO A 21 -20.84 10.22 10.78
C PRO A 21 -20.47 9.36 11.98
N LEU A 22 -19.16 9.23 12.23
CA LEU A 22 -18.66 8.66 13.48
C LEU A 22 -18.75 9.71 14.59
N VAL A 23 -19.47 9.39 15.67
CA VAL A 23 -19.60 10.27 16.83
C VAL A 23 -18.57 9.86 17.89
N LEU A 24 -17.45 10.61 17.94
CA LEU A 24 -16.45 10.53 19.02
C LEU A 24 -16.55 11.82 19.84
N THR A 25 -17.29 11.79 20.95
CA THR A 25 -17.56 12.98 21.77
C THR A 25 -16.35 13.44 22.58
N ASP A 26 -15.44 12.54 22.87
CA ASP A 26 -14.23 12.71 23.68
C ASP A 26 -12.96 12.85 22.82
N ARG A 27 -13.10 13.12 21.51
CA ARG A 27 -11.95 13.22 20.61
C ARG A 27 -10.97 14.31 21.06
N THR A 28 -9.69 13.97 21.11
CA THR A 28 -8.65 14.88 21.61
C THR A 28 -7.81 15.54 20.52
N TRP A 29 -7.82 15.01 19.29
CA TRP A 29 -6.99 15.51 18.18
C TRP A 29 -7.19 16.99 17.83
N PRO A 30 -8.37 17.64 18.00
CA PRO A 30 -8.51 19.08 17.71
C PRO A 30 -7.66 19.99 18.60
N ASN A 31 -7.25 19.49 19.78
CA ASN A 31 -6.47 20.26 20.76
C ASN A 31 -4.99 19.86 20.77
N LYS A 32 -4.55 19.00 19.84
CA LYS A 32 -3.16 18.53 19.77
C LYS A 32 -2.43 19.25 18.64
N VAL A 33 -1.20 19.66 18.93
CA VAL A 33 -0.25 20.17 17.94
C VAL A 33 0.83 19.11 17.74
N HIS A 34 1.22 18.87 16.49
CA HIS A 34 2.29 17.93 16.18
C HIS A 34 3.66 18.59 16.46
N GLU A 35 4.44 18.00 17.36
CA GLU A 35 5.77 18.51 17.75
C GLU A 35 6.93 17.64 17.23
N LYS A 36 6.62 16.48 16.65
CA LYS A 36 7.60 15.51 16.17
C LYS A 36 7.18 15.01 14.80
N ALA A 37 8.17 14.76 13.94
CA ALA A 37 7.93 14.09 12.67
C ALA A 37 7.40 12.67 12.91
N PRO A 38 6.44 12.19 12.11
CA PRO A 38 6.06 10.79 12.11
C PRO A 38 7.15 9.94 11.47
N LEU A 39 7.02 8.62 11.60
CA LEU A 39 7.70 7.70 10.70
C LEU A 39 7.07 7.82 9.31
N TRP A 40 7.92 7.97 8.29
CA TRP A 40 7.49 8.13 6.91
C TRP A 40 7.76 6.86 6.12
N CYS A 41 6.74 6.38 5.41
CA CYS A 41 6.87 5.36 4.38
C CYS A 41 6.55 5.99 3.02
N SER A 42 7.50 5.90 2.08
CA SER A 42 7.28 6.34 0.70
C SER A 42 6.72 5.18 -0.12
N VAL A 43 5.66 5.45 -0.88
CA VAL A 43 4.99 4.44 -1.74
C VAL A 43 5.11 4.77 -3.23
N ASP A 44 5.99 5.70 -3.59
CA ASP A 44 6.16 6.25 -4.92
C ASP A 44 6.50 5.17 -5.97
N LEU A 45 7.27 4.15 -5.59
CA LEU A 45 7.71 3.06 -6.48
C LEU A 45 6.63 2.00 -6.74
N ARG A 46 5.55 1.98 -5.96
CA ARG A 46 4.42 1.05 -6.12
C ARG A 46 3.12 1.78 -6.42
N ASP A 47 2.54 2.48 -5.44
CA ASP A 47 1.24 3.15 -5.60
C ASP A 47 1.35 4.34 -6.56
N GLY A 48 2.42 5.12 -6.45
CA GLY A 48 2.71 6.22 -7.37
C GLY A 48 2.95 5.70 -8.80
N ASN A 49 3.82 4.71 -8.95
CA ASN A 49 4.16 4.12 -10.24
C ASN A 49 2.94 3.52 -10.96
N GLN A 50 2.04 2.85 -10.23
CA GLN A 50 0.81 2.26 -10.80
C GLN A 50 -0.19 3.30 -11.31
N ALA A 51 -0.10 4.54 -10.83
CA ALA A 51 -0.96 5.64 -11.26
C ALA A 51 -0.45 6.38 -12.52
N LEU A 52 0.75 6.06 -13.00
CA LEU A 52 1.33 6.70 -14.19
C LEU A 52 0.73 6.12 -15.48
N ILE A 53 0.54 6.99 -16.47
CA ILE A 53 0.19 6.57 -17.85
C ILE A 53 1.35 5.76 -18.43
N ASP A 54 2.58 6.27 -18.26
CA ASP A 54 3.82 5.61 -18.66
C ASP A 54 4.56 5.16 -17.38
N PRO A 55 4.49 3.87 -17.00
CA PRO A 55 5.16 3.36 -15.82
C PRO A 55 6.68 3.61 -15.86
N MET A 56 7.28 3.68 -14.68
CA MET A 56 8.72 3.81 -14.53
C MET A 56 9.44 2.59 -15.10
N ASP A 57 10.36 2.84 -16.02
CA ASP A 57 11.39 1.88 -16.41
C ASP A 57 12.37 1.61 -15.23
N PRO A 58 13.22 0.58 -15.32
CA PRO A 58 14.17 0.25 -14.25
C PRO A 58 15.09 1.42 -13.84
N GLN A 59 15.50 2.27 -14.79
CA GLN A 59 16.39 3.41 -14.49
C GLN A 59 15.64 4.49 -13.70
N ARG A 60 14.38 4.77 -14.06
CA ARG A 60 13.51 5.70 -13.34
C ARG A 60 13.22 5.20 -11.94
N LYS A 61 12.92 3.91 -11.77
CA LYS A 61 12.74 3.28 -10.45
C LYS A 61 13.98 3.41 -9.59
N ARG A 62 15.15 3.05 -10.13
CA ARG A 62 16.43 3.19 -9.42
C ARG A 62 16.69 4.64 -8.98
N ARG A 63 16.51 5.60 -9.89
CA ARG A 63 16.68 7.02 -9.58
C ARG A 63 15.73 7.49 -8.49
N MET A 64 14.47 7.04 -8.50
CA MET A 64 13.51 7.37 -7.45
C MET A 64 13.93 6.77 -6.11
N PHE A 65 14.29 5.49 -6.07
CA PHE A 65 14.79 4.82 -4.86
C PHE A 65 15.99 5.56 -4.25
N ASP A 66 17.02 5.83 -5.06
CA ASP A 66 18.23 6.54 -4.61
C ASP A 66 17.89 7.95 -4.07
N THR A 67 16.91 8.61 -4.69
CA THR A 67 16.44 9.94 -4.25
C THR A 67 15.77 9.87 -2.89
N LEU A 68 14.88 8.89 -2.67
CA LEU A 68 14.18 8.70 -1.40
C LEU A 68 15.14 8.35 -0.26
N VAL A 69 16.10 7.45 -0.53
CA VAL A 69 17.18 7.13 0.40
C VAL A 69 17.97 8.39 0.76
N LYS A 70 18.38 9.18 -0.24
CA LYS A 70 19.13 10.43 -0.02
C LYS A 70 18.35 11.48 0.77
N MET A 71 17.02 11.52 0.63
CA MET A 71 16.14 12.40 1.40
C MET A 71 16.00 11.96 2.87
N GLY A 72 16.33 10.69 3.19
CA GLY A 72 16.29 10.15 4.54
C GLY A 72 15.06 9.31 4.87
N PHE A 73 14.31 8.84 3.88
CA PHE A 73 13.24 7.85 4.12
C PHE A 73 13.83 6.54 4.66
N LYS A 74 13.13 5.93 5.62
CA LYS A 74 13.55 4.67 6.27
C LYS A 74 12.64 3.50 5.94
N GLU A 75 11.41 3.78 5.49
CA GLU A 75 10.50 2.79 4.92
C GLU A 75 10.16 3.18 3.48
N ILE A 76 10.33 2.26 2.54
CA ILE A 76 10.08 2.51 1.11
C ILE A 76 9.37 1.29 0.50
N GLU A 77 8.14 1.46 0.01
CA GLU A 77 7.40 0.43 -0.73
C GLU A 77 7.88 0.34 -2.18
N ILE A 78 8.62 -0.72 -2.49
CA ILE A 78 9.39 -0.88 -3.74
C ILE A 78 8.63 -1.62 -4.86
N GLY A 79 7.46 -2.21 -4.57
CA GLY A 79 6.65 -2.85 -5.59
C GLY A 79 5.60 -3.85 -5.10
N PHE A 80 4.92 -4.47 -6.06
CA PHE A 80 4.02 -5.60 -5.91
C PHE A 80 4.58 -6.80 -6.72
N PRO A 81 5.66 -7.45 -6.22
CA PRO A 81 6.49 -8.36 -7.02
C PRO A 81 5.77 -9.63 -7.47
N SER A 82 4.74 -10.09 -6.73
CA SER A 82 3.98 -11.25 -7.15
C SER A 82 3.00 -10.97 -8.30
N ALA A 83 2.65 -9.70 -8.54
CA ALA A 83 1.70 -9.28 -9.58
C ALA A 83 2.37 -8.62 -10.80
N SER A 84 3.64 -8.23 -10.68
CA SER A 84 4.39 -7.50 -11.72
C SER A 84 5.81 -8.06 -11.83
N GLN A 85 6.17 -8.58 -13.02
CA GLN A 85 7.54 -9.06 -13.27
C GLN A 85 8.58 -7.92 -13.16
N PRO A 86 8.35 -6.70 -13.69
CA PRO A 86 9.26 -5.58 -13.47
C PRO A 86 9.45 -5.19 -11.99
N ASP A 87 8.44 -5.40 -11.14
CA ASP A 87 8.57 -5.17 -9.69
C ASP A 87 9.39 -6.28 -9.03
N PHE A 88 9.17 -7.53 -9.45
CA PHE A 88 9.97 -8.68 -9.03
C PHE A 88 11.46 -8.47 -9.36
N ASP A 89 11.76 -8.13 -10.62
CA ASP A 89 13.12 -7.92 -11.10
C ASP A 89 13.79 -6.75 -10.36
N PHE A 90 13.04 -5.69 -10.05
CA PHE A 90 13.56 -4.58 -9.26
C PHE A 90 13.87 -4.98 -7.81
N CYS A 91 13.03 -5.81 -7.17
CA CYS A 91 13.33 -6.36 -5.85
C CYS A 91 14.63 -7.20 -5.88
N ARG A 92 14.76 -8.07 -6.90
CA ARG A 92 15.97 -8.89 -7.10
C ARG A 92 17.20 -8.04 -7.31
N GLN A 93 17.11 -7.02 -8.15
CA GLN A 93 18.20 -6.09 -8.41
C GLN A 93 18.69 -5.41 -7.13
N LEU A 94 17.78 -4.93 -6.28
CA LEU A 94 18.16 -4.27 -5.02
C LEU A 94 18.93 -5.20 -4.07
N VAL A 95 18.60 -6.49 -4.06
CA VAL A 95 19.29 -7.52 -3.26
C VAL A 95 20.63 -7.90 -3.88
N GLU A 96 20.64 -8.21 -5.16
CA GLU A 96 21.82 -8.76 -5.86
C GLU A 96 22.94 -7.74 -6.03
N GLU A 97 22.58 -6.46 -6.16
CA GLU A 97 23.54 -5.34 -6.22
C GLU A 97 23.84 -4.72 -4.84
N ASP A 98 23.29 -5.25 -3.74
CA ASP A 98 23.46 -4.76 -2.36
C ASP A 98 23.19 -3.26 -2.21
N LEU A 99 22.00 -2.83 -2.65
CA LEU A 99 21.65 -1.42 -2.80
C LEU A 99 20.82 -0.86 -1.65
N ILE A 100 20.37 -1.70 -0.73
CA ILE A 100 19.52 -1.32 0.39
C ILE A 100 20.44 -0.92 1.55
N PRO A 101 20.46 0.34 1.99
CA PRO A 101 21.25 0.73 3.15
C PRO A 101 20.78 0.02 4.42
N ASP A 102 21.69 -0.24 5.36
CA ASP A 102 21.42 -0.92 6.64
C ASP A 102 20.30 -0.28 7.47
N ASP A 103 20.04 1.03 7.28
CA ASP A 103 19.02 1.77 8.01
C ASP A 103 17.71 1.98 7.23
N VAL A 104 17.55 1.30 6.10
CA VAL A 104 16.34 1.34 5.25
C VAL A 104 15.68 -0.03 5.23
N THR A 105 14.39 -0.07 5.57
CA THR A 105 13.55 -1.25 5.39
C THR A 105 12.68 -1.09 4.15
N VAL A 106 12.81 -2.00 3.20
CA VAL A 106 11.95 -2.01 2.02
C VAL A 106 10.62 -2.70 2.32
N GLN A 107 9.55 -2.23 1.69
CA GLN A 107 8.20 -2.77 1.80
C GLN A 107 7.74 -3.34 0.45
N VAL A 108 7.07 -4.48 0.48
CA VAL A 108 6.46 -5.10 -0.70
C VAL A 108 4.98 -5.35 -0.45
N LEU A 109 4.14 -4.99 -1.41
CA LEU A 109 2.68 -5.20 -1.34
C LEU A 109 2.33 -6.61 -1.81
N VAL A 110 1.39 -7.26 -1.14
CA VAL A 110 0.85 -8.55 -1.59
C VAL A 110 -0.63 -8.72 -1.24
N GLN A 111 -1.38 -9.45 -2.06
CA GLN A 111 -2.75 -9.89 -1.72
C GLN A 111 -2.70 -11.15 -0.85
N CYS A 112 -3.72 -11.37 -0.01
CA CYS A 112 -3.84 -12.56 0.83
C CYS A 112 -4.18 -13.86 0.04
N ARG A 113 -3.39 -14.22 -0.97
CA ARG A 113 -3.44 -15.48 -1.70
C ARG A 113 -2.12 -16.21 -1.55
N GLN A 114 -2.19 -17.53 -1.37
CA GLN A 114 -1.02 -18.33 -1.00
C GLN A 114 0.11 -18.21 -2.03
N GLU A 115 -0.21 -18.40 -3.31
CA GLU A 115 0.74 -18.35 -4.42
C GLU A 115 1.39 -16.98 -4.60
N LEU A 116 0.66 -15.90 -4.26
CA LEU A 116 1.17 -14.54 -4.35
C LEU A 116 2.10 -14.22 -3.17
N ILE A 117 1.75 -14.69 -1.97
CA ILE A 117 2.60 -14.56 -0.79
C ILE A 117 3.90 -15.33 -1.01
N GLU A 118 3.83 -16.60 -1.41
CA GLU A 118 5.02 -17.43 -1.69
C GLU A 118 5.96 -16.73 -2.70
N ARG A 119 5.42 -16.26 -3.83
CA ARG A 119 6.19 -15.51 -4.84
C ARG A 119 6.76 -14.18 -4.30
N THR A 120 6.06 -13.53 -3.37
CA THR A 120 6.57 -12.30 -2.74
C THR A 120 7.78 -12.61 -1.87
N TYR A 121 7.77 -13.72 -1.13
CA TYR A 121 8.92 -14.19 -0.35
C TYR A 121 10.11 -14.58 -1.24
N GLU A 122 9.86 -15.19 -2.41
CA GLU A 122 10.91 -15.44 -3.41
C GLU A 122 11.59 -14.14 -3.88
N ALA A 123 10.80 -13.09 -4.10
CA ALA A 123 11.33 -11.80 -4.59
C ALA A 123 12.26 -11.13 -3.57
N ILE A 124 11.93 -11.23 -2.28
CA ILE A 124 12.68 -10.59 -1.18
C ILE A 124 13.73 -11.51 -0.54
N ALA A 125 13.89 -12.74 -1.03
CA ALA A 125 14.86 -13.69 -0.50
C ALA A 125 16.29 -13.09 -0.53
N GLY A 126 16.97 -13.09 0.61
CA GLY A 126 18.29 -12.48 0.79
C GLY A 126 18.29 -11.04 1.29
N MET A 127 17.13 -10.38 1.40
CA MET A 127 17.01 -9.11 2.13
C MET A 127 17.22 -9.35 3.63
N GLN A 128 18.02 -8.51 4.28
CA GLN A 128 18.22 -8.60 5.73
C GLN A 128 16.92 -8.31 6.50
N GLN A 129 16.14 -7.34 6.02
CA GLN A 129 14.85 -6.95 6.58
C GLN A 129 13.90 -6.49 5.47
N ALA A 130 12.63 -6.85 5.57
CA ALA A 130 11.57 -6.40 4.67
C ALA A 130 10.21 -6.36 5.36
N ILE A 131 9.37 -5.40 4.98
CA ILE A 131 7.96 -5.32 5.38
C ILE A 131 7.11 -5.99 4.30
N VAL A 132 6.46 -7.10 4.65
CA VAL A 132 5.44 -7.72 3.78
C VAL A 132 4.08 -7.10 4.08
N HIS A 133 3.68 -6.12 3.28
CA HIS A 133 2.39 -5.43 3.37
C HIS A 133 1.31 -6.27 2.68
N PHE A 134 0.77 -7.26 3.40
CA PHE A 134 -0.37 -8.03 2.90
C PHE A 134 -1.69 -7.31 3.18
N TYR A 135 -2.65 -7.40 2.24
CA TYR A 135 -3.96 -6.78 2.40
C TYR A 135 -5.10 -7.61 1.79
N ASN A 136 -6.30 -7.36 2.31
CA ASN A 136 -7.56 -7.72 1.67
C ASN A 136 -8.61 -6.64 1.95
N SER A 137 -9.56 -6.47 1.03
CA SER A 137 -10.60 -5.47 1.20
C SER A 137 -11.66 -5.89 2.22
N THR A 138 -12.04 -4.96 3.09
CA THR A 138 -12.99 -5.20 4.18
C THR A 138 -14.28 -4.39 4.05
N ASN A 139 -14.41 -3.53 3.03
CA ASN A 139 -15.55 -2.62 2.92
C ASN A 139 -16.85 -3.39 2.64
N PRO A 140 -18.01 -2.94 3.16
CA PRO A 140 -19.27 -3.68 3.03
C PRO A 140 -19.64 -4.06 1.59
N LEU A 141 -19.46 -3.12 0.66
CA LEU A 141 -19.80 -3.34 -0.74
C LEU A 141 -18.97 -4.47 -1.35
N GLN A 142 -17.65 -4.46 -1.20
CA GLN A 142 -16.79 -5.49 -1.79
C GLN A 142 -17.00 -6.86 -1.13
N ARG A 143 -17.29 -6.92 0.18
CA ARG A 143 -17.65 -8.20 0.83
C ARG A 143 -18.83 -8.87 0.10
N GLU A 144 -19.85 -8.08 -0.22
CA GLU A 144 -21.05 -8.55 -0.90
C GLU A 144 -20.82 -8.85 -2.38
N VAL A 145 -20.27 -7.90 -3.15
CA VAL A 145 -20.28 -7.97 -4.62
C VAL A 145 -19.00 -8.50 -5.25
N VAL A 146 -17.89 -8.50 -4.51
CA VAL A 146 -16.58 -9.00 -5.02
C VAL A 146 -16.27 -10.36 -4.42
N PHE A 147 -16.37 -10.51 -3.10
CA PHE A 147 -15.98 -11.74 -2.42
C PHE A 147 -17.14 -12.72 -2.23
N GLY A 148 -18.37 -12.23 -2.08
CA GLY A 148 -19.51 -13.08 -1.69
C GLY A 148 -19.32 -13.72 -0.31
N LEU A 149 -18.58 -13.05 0.59
CA LEU A 149 -18.22 -13.55 1.92
C LEU A 149 -18.80 -12.66 3.02
N ASP A 150 -19.09 -13.28 4.17
CA ASP A 150 -19.48 -12.56 5.36
C ASP A 150 -18.25 -11.96 6.09
N LYS A 151 -18.48 -11.33 7.24
CA LYS A 151 -17.38 -10.73 8.02
C LYS A 151 -16.38 -11.78 8.49
N ALA A 152 -16.83 -12.97 8.87
CA ALA A 152 -15.96 -14.03 9.36
C ALA A 152 -15.04 -14.54 8.25
N GLY A 153 -15.57 -14.81 7.06
CA GLY A 153 -14.77 -15.23 5.91
C GLY A 153 -13.72 -14.20 5.49
N ILE A 154 -14.04 -12.90 5.57
CA ILE A 154 -13.08 -11.82 5.27
C ILE A 154 -11.97 -11.71 6.33
N ILE A 155 -12.29 -11.99 7.60
CA ILE A 155 -11.29 -12.09 8.67
C ILE A 155 -10.39 -13.30 8.43
N ASP A 156 -10.96 -14.45 8.05
CA ASP A 156 -10.20 -15.67 7.79
C ASP A 156 -9.18 -15.49 6.67
N ILE A 157 -9.50 -14.74 5.61
CA ILE A 157 -8.54 -14.37 4.57
C ILE A 157 -7.31 -13.65 5.16
N ALA A 158 -7.54 -12.64 6.00
CA ALA A 158 -6.46 -11.87 6.63
C ALA A 158 -5.63 -12.73 7.59
N VAL A 159 -6.31 -13.54 8.43
CA VAL A 159 -5.66 -14.42 9.41
C VAL A 159 -4.82 -15.50 8.72
N ASN A 160 -5.33 -16.11 7.65
CA ASN A 160 -4.60 -17.13 6.91
C ASN A 160 -3.40 -16.54 6.16
N GLY A 161 -3.55 -15.35 5.57
CA GLY A 161 -2.44 -14.60 5.00
C GLY A 161 -1.34 -14.32 6.04
N ALA A 162 -1.70 -13.82 7.21
CA ALA A 162 -0.75 -13.56 8.30
C ALA A 162 -0.03 -14.82 8.79
N LYS A 163 -0.76 -15.94 8.93
CA LYS A 163 -0.17 -17.24 9.31
C LYS A 163 0.84 -17.73 8.27
N LEU A 164 0.54 -17.55 6.98
CA LEU A 164 1.43 -17.95 5.90
C LEU A 164 2.69 -17.09 5.87
N CYS A 165 2.57 -15.76 5.97
CA CYS A 165 3.73 -14.87 6.08
C CYS A 165 4.64 -15.29 7.25
N LYS A 166 4.06 -15.54 8.43
CA LYS A 166 4.81 -16.00 9.61
C LYS A 166 5.52 -17.34 9.39
N LYS A 167 4.93 -18.24 8.61
CA LYS A 167 5.55 -19.53 8.26
C LYS A 167 6.76 -19.33 7.33
N LEU A 168 6.65 -18.42 6.36
CA LEU A 168 7.70 -18.15 5.36
C LEU A 168 8.81 -17.22 5.87
N GLU A 169 8.57 -16.47 6.95
CA GLU A 169 9.61 -15.70 7.65
C GLU A 169 10.76 -16.57 8.17
N GLN A 170 10.50 -17.86 8.43
CA GLN A 170 11.49 -18.81 8.97
C GLN A 170 12.37 -19.46 7.91
N THR A 171 12.10 -19.22 6.62
CA THR A 171 12.79 -19.81 5.47
C THR A 171 13.72 -18.80 4.82
#